data_AF-A0A1E4V592-F1
#
_entry.id   AF-A0A1E4V592-F1
#
_cell.length_a   1.000
_cell.length_b   1.000
_cell.length_c   1.000
_cell.angle_alpha   90.00
_cell.angle_beta   90.00
_cell.angle_gamma   90.00
#
_symmetry.space_group_name_H-M   'P 1'
#
loop_
_entity.id
_entity.type
_entity.pdbx_description
1 polymer ?
#
loop_
_entity_poly.entity_id
_entity_poly.type
_entity_poly.pdbx_seq_one_letter_code
_entity_poly.pdbx_strand_id
1 'polypeptide(L)'
;MSDPHLDSDVLVALQDVMEDEYPVLLDTFLADSEERLRVLREAQQASDPQAIRLAAHSFKGSCSNMGATLLAGLCRQLEEAGRCEELSVAPALLEQIEREFAIVRILFKSERQRYRH
;
A
#
# COMPACT_ATOMS: atom_id res chain seq x y z
N MET A 1 -5.08 20.19 -8.31
CA MET A 1 -6.01 19.31 -7.55
C MET A 1 -5.11 18.26 -6.93
N SER A 2 -5.03 18.20 -5.60
CA SER A 2 -4.22 17.18 -4.93
C SER A 2 -4.79 15.81 -5.29
N ASP A 3 -3.97 14.94 -5.87
CA ASP A 3 -4.36 13.56 -6.11
C ASP A 3 -4.50 12.89 -4.73
N PRO A 4 -5.71 12.45 -4.31
CA PRO A 4 -5.91 11.92 -2.97
C PRO A 4 -5.22 10.56 -2.76
N HIS A 5 -4.74 9.94 -3.83
CA HIS A 5 -4.12 8.62 -3.81
C HIS A 5 -2.62 8.69 -3.54
N LEU A 6 -1.94 9.71 -4.10
CA LEU A 6 -0.49 9.86 -4.07
C LEU A 6 -0.07 11.26 -3.65
N ASP A 7 0.79 11.32 -2.65
CA ASP A 7 1.47 12.54 -2.23
C ASP A 7 2.59 12.88 -3.21
N SER A 8 2.38 13.95 -3.97
CA SER A 8 3.32 14.41 -4.98
C SER A 8 4.65 14.89 -4.37
N ASP A 9 4.64 15.46 -3.17
CA ASP A 9 5.86 15.96 -2.53
C ASP A 9 6.75 14.78 -2.11
N VAL A 10 6.15 13.68 -1.65
CA VAL A 10 6.88 12.44 -1.35
C VAL A 10 7.48 11.83 -2.63
N LEU A 11 6.72 11.78 -3.73
CA LEU A 11 7.23 11.23 -4.99
C LEU A 11 8.40 12.04 -5.55
N VAL A 12 8.32 13.38 -5.49
CA VAL A 12 9.42 14.25 -5.91
C VAL A 12 10.66 14.00 -5.03
N ALA A 13 10.49 13.92 -3.70
CA ALA A 13 11.60 13.64 -2.81
C ALA A 13 12.22 12.25 -3.05
N LEU A 14 11.40 11.22 -3.31
CA LEU A 14 11.90 9.89 -3.66
C LEU A 14 12.66 9.90 -4.98
N GLN A 15 12.14 10.61 -5.99
CA GLN A 15 12.80 10.75 -7.28
C GLN A 15 14.16 11.44 -7.13
N ASP A 16 14.23 12.54 -6.38
CA ASP A 16 15.45 13.31 -6.17
C ASP A 16 16.52 12.52 -5.41
N VAL A 17 16.12 11.65 -4.47
CA VAL A 17 17.05 10.85 -3.67
C VAL A 17 17.49 9.57 -4.39
N MET A 18 16.58 8.94 -5.14
CA MET A 18 16.84 7.64 -5.78
C MET A 18 17.36 7.77 -7.21
N GLU A 19 17.17 8.92 -7.86
CA GLU A 19 17.64 9.21 -9.21
C GLU A 19 17.32 8.07 -10.19
N ASP A 20 18.35 7.37 -10.70
CA ASP A 20 18.23 6.27 -11.65
C ASP A 20 17.56 5.00 -11.07
N GLU A 21 17.52 4.85 -9.74
CA GLU A 21 16.89 3.71 -9.06
C GLU A 21 15.40 3.93 -8.79
N TYR A 22 14.88 5.16 -8.93
CA TYR A 22 13.47 5.47 -8.70
C TYR A 22 12.50 4.56 -9.49
N PRO A 23 12.74 4.25 -10.78
CA PRO A 23 11.86 3.35 -11.53
C PRO A 23 11.85 1.91 -10.96
N VAL A 24 12.99 1.43 -10.45
CA VAL A 24 13.12 0.10 -9.83
C VAL A 24 12.41 0.06 -8.48
N LEU A 25 12.46 1.16 -7.72
CA LEU A 25 11.72 1.30 -6.48
C LEU A 25 10.20 1.18 -6.71
N LEU A 26 9.67 1.84 -7.74
CA LEU A 26 8.26 1.71 -8.12
C LEU A 26 7.88 0.26 -8.43
N ASP A 27 8.67 -0.43 -9.27
CA ASP A 27 8.41 -1.82 -9.65
C ASP A 27 8.49 -2.77 -8.43
N THR A 28 9.45 -2.52 -7.53
CA THR A 28 9.66 -3.29 -6.30
C THR A 28 8.50 -3.11 -5.32
N PHE A 29 8.04 -1.87 -5.13
CA PHE A 29 6.88 -1.60 -4.29
C PHE A 29 5.62 -2.32 -4.81
N LEU A 30 5.39 -2.33 -6.13
CA LEU A 30 4.23 -3.00 -6.70
C LEU A 30 4.27 -4.52 -6.46
N ALA A 31 5.43 -5.15 -6.64
CA ALA A 31 5.60 -6.58 -6.38
C ALA A 31 5.44 -6.93 -4.89
N ASP A 32 6.07 -6.15 -4.01
CA ASP A 32 5.98 -6.32 -2.55
C ASP A 32 4.53 -6.12 -2.06
N SER A 33 3.82 -5.14 -2.61
CA SER A 33 2.42 -4.88 -2.26
C SER A 33 1.47 -6.01 -2.66
N GLU A 34 1.70 -6.66 -3.81
CA GLU A 34 0.91 -7.82 -4.22
C GLU A 34 1.09 -9.00 -3.25
N GLU A 35 2.31 -9.24 -2.76
CA GLU A 35 2.58 -10.26 -1.74
C GLU A 35 1.90 -9.92 -0.41
N ARG A 36 1.98 -8.66 0.03
CA ARG A 36 1.33 -8.19 1.27
C ARG A 36 -0.18 -8.35 1.25
N LEU A 37 -0.82 -8.06 0.11
CA LEU A 37 -2.24 -8.30 -0.08
C LEU A 37 -2.58 -9.79 0.03
N ARG A 38 -1.74 -10.67 -0.51
CA ARG A 38 -1.93 -12.12 -0.35
C ARG A 38 -1.87 -12.53 1.12
N VAL A 39 -0.86 -12.08 1.86
CA VAL A 39 -0.70 -12.36 3.29
C VAL A 39 -1.89 -11.83 4.10
N LEU A 40 -2.39 -10.63 3.79
CA LEU A 40 -3.59 -10.08 4.45
C LEU A 40 -4.84 -10.92 4.19
N ARG A 41 -5.03 -11.40 2.96
CA ARG A 41 -6.14 -12.31 2.63
C ARG A 41 -6.03 -13.62 3.40
N GLU A 42 -4.85 -14.22 3.46
CA GLU A 42 -4.61 -15.46 4.19
C GLU A 42 -4.90 -15.29 5.69
N ALA A 43 -4.42 -14.19 6.29
CA ALA A 43 -4.68 -13.86 7.69
C ALA A 43 -6.18 -13.60 7.97
N GLN A 44 -6.88 -12.94 7.04
CA GLN A 44 -8.32 -12.72 7.12
C GLN A 44 -9.11 -14.05 7.05
N GLN A 45 -8.74 -14.94 6.12
CA GLN A 45 -9.37 -16.25 5.98
C GLN A 45 -9.12 -17.15 7.20
N ALA A 46 -7.93 -17.07 7.78
CA ALA A 46 -7.58 -17.75 9.02
C ALA A 46 -8.24 -17.14 10.28
N SER A 47 -8.91 -16.00 10.15
CA SER A 47 -9.46 -15.22 11.28
C SER A 47 -8.41 -14.95 12.36
N ASP A 48 -7.18 -14.61 11.94
CA ASP A 48 -6.06 -14.34 12.85
C ASP A 48 -5.85 -12.81 13.00
N PRO A 49 -6.31 -12.21 14.11
CA PRO A 49 -6.21 -10.76 14.33
C PRO A 49 -4.76 -10.29 14.49
N GLN A 50 -3.88 -11.12 15.03
CA GLN A 50 -2.46 -10.77 15.19
C GLN A 50 -1.74 -10.76 13.85
N ALA A 51 -2.01 -11.76 13.00
CA ALA A 51 -1.47 -11.81 11.64
C ALA A 51 -1.97 -10.64 10.80
N ILE A 52 -3.27 -10.30 10.87
CA ILE A 52 -3.83 -9.10 10.21
C ILE A 52 -3.12 -7.84 10.68
N ARG A 53 -2.97 -7.65 12.00
CA ARG A 53 -2.31 -6.47 12.56
C ARG A 53 -0.89 -6.33 12.03
N LEU A 54 -0.09 -7.39 12.07
CA LEU A 54 1.31 -7.36 11.65
C LEU A 54 1.46 -7.10 10.15
N ALA A 55 0.65 -7.79 9.32
CA ALA A 55 0.66 -7.61 7.88
C ALA A 55 0.23 -6.18 7.49
N ALA A 56 -0.83 -5.67 8.12
CA ALA A 56 -1.35 -4.32 7.88
C ALA A 56 -0.35 -3.24 8.34
N HIS A 57 0.30 -3.43 9.50
CA HIS A 57 1.34 -2.53 10.00
C HIS A 57 2.51 -2.42 9.01
N SER A 58 3.00 -3.57 8.53
CA SER A 58 4.12 -3.61 7.60
C SER A 58 3.73 -2.99 6.25
N PHE A 59 2.51 -3.26 5.76
CA PHE A 59 2.03 -2.70 4.50
C PHE A 59 1.79 -1.19 4.59
N LYS A 60 1.24 -0.70 5.71
CA LYS A 60 1.11 0.74 6.01
C LYS A 60 2.45 1.45 5.86
N GLY A 61 3.51 0.92 6.47
CA GLY A 61 4.85 1.52 6.38
C GLY A 61 5.34 1.64 4.95
N SER A 62 5.20 0.57 4.16
CA SER A 62 5.54 0.57 2.73
C SER A 62 4.75 1.63 1.95
N CYS A 63 3.43 1.71 2.17
CA CYS A 63 2.57 2.69 1.52
C CYS A 63 2.93 4.14 1.87
N SER A 64 3.18 4.42 3.17
CA SER A 64 3.58 5.74 3.63
C SER A 64 4.90 6.19 3.01
N ASN A 65 5.88 5.28 2.93
CA ASN A 65 7.18 5.57 2.33
C ASN A 65 7.07 5.93 0.84
N MET A 66 6.08 5.35 0.14
CA MET A 66 5.83 5.60 -1.28
C MET A 66 4.85 6.75 -1.54
N GLY A 67 4.39 7.46 -0.51
CA GLY A 67 3.42 8.54 -0.66
C GLY A 67 2.00 8.07 -0.97
N ALA A 68 1.70 6.77 -0.87
CA ALA A 68 0.35 6.22 -1.06
C ALA A 68 -0.51 6.45 0.19
N THR A 69 -0.89 7.72 0.43
CA THR A 69 -1.45 8.20 1.70
C THR A 69 -2.81 7.58 2.04
N LEU A 70 -3.72 7.47 1.06
CA LEU A 70 -5.02 6.85 1.26
C LEU A 70 -4.87 5.34 1.56
N LEU A 71 -4.01 4.64 0.81
CA LEU A 71 -3.71 3.23 1.03
C LEU A 71 -3.11 2.99 2.42
N ALA A 72 -2.16 3.82 2.84
CA ALA A 72 -1.60 3.79 4.19
C ALA A 72 -2.67 4.02 5.27
N GLY A 73 -3.61 4.94 5.02
CA GLY A 73 -4.75 5.21 5.89
C GLY A 73 -5.69 4.01 6.07
N LEU A 74 -5.96 3.27 4.99
CA LEU A 74 -6.75 2.03 5.03
C LEU A 74 -6.00 0.90 5.77
N CYS A 75 -4.71 0.74 5.50
CA CYS A 75 -3.87 -0.21 6.22
C CYS A 75 -3.82 0.08 7.73
N ARG A 76 -3.80 1.36 8.12
CA ARG A 76 -3.88 1.78 9.54
C ARG A 76 -5.21 1.34 10.19
N GLN A 77 -6.33 1.51 9.48
CA GLN A 77 -7.64 1.07 9.99
C GLN A 77 -7.68 -0.45 10.16
N LEU A 78 -7.12 -1.21 9.21
CA LEU A 78 -7.05 -2.66 9.31
C LEU A 78 -6.10 -3.14 10.42
N GLU A 79 -4.98 -2.46 10.62
CA GLU A 79 -4.07 -2.68 11.75
C GLU A 79 -4.80 -2.48 13.08
N GLU A 80 -5.60 -1.42 13.19
CA GLU A 80 -6.36 -1.10 14.38
C GLU A 80 -7.49 -2.13 14.63
N ALA A 81 -8.18 -2.58 13.58
CA ALA A 81 -9.16 -3.66 13.66
C ALA A 81 -8.52 -4.97 14.17
N GLY A 82 -7.34 -5.33 13.65
CA GLY A 82 -6.58 -6.49 14.15
C GLY A 82 -6.12 -6.31 15.60
N ARG A 83 -5.75 -5.09 16.02
CA ARG A 83 -5.37 -4.79 17.40
C ARG A 83 -6.55 -4.89 18.37
N CYS A 84 -7.74 -4.46 17.96
CA CYS A 84 -8.97 -4.52 18.76
C CYS A 84 -9.70 -5.87 18.63
N GLU A 85 -9.18 -6.81 17.83
CA GLU A 85 -9.80 -8.10 17.52
C GLU A 85 -11.19 -7.98 16.85
N GLU A 86 -11.45 -6.85 16.18
CA GLU A 86 -12.71 -6.57 15.48
C GLU A 86 -12.66 -7.10 14.04
N LEU A 87 -12.65 -8.43 13.89
CA LEU A 87 -12.52 -9.07 12.57
C LEU A 87 -13.73 -8.89 11.65
N SER A 88 -14.87 -8.45 12.17
CA SER A 88 -16.09 -8.21 11.38
C SER A 88 -15.92 -7.12 10.32
N VAL A 89 -15.06 -6.13 10.56
CA VAL A 89 -14.78 -5.04 9.61
C VAL A 89 -13.62 -5.35 8.64
N ALA A 90 -12.80 -6.37 8.95
CA ALA A 90 -11.61 -6.70 8.17
C ALA A 90 -11.89 -7.01 6.69
N PRO A 91 -12.94 -7.78 6.31
CA PRO A 91 -13.23 -8.04 4.90
C PRO A 91 -13.54 -6.77 4.10
N ALA A 92 -14.35 -5.88 4.66
CA ALA A 92 -14.74 -4.63 4.01
C ALA A 92 -13.55 -3.67 3.86
N LEU A 93 -12.66 -3.62 4.86
CA LEU A 93 -11.42 -2.85 4.78
C LEU A 93 -10.45 -3.45 3.76
N LEU A 94 -10.31 -4.77 3.70
CA LEU A 94 -9.43 -5.44 2.76
C LEU A 94 -9.86 -5.20 1.30
N GLU A 95 -11.17 -5.23 1.03
CA GLU A 95 -11.71 -4.89 -0.30
C GLU A 95 -11.39 -3.43 -0.67
N GLN A 96 -11.46 -2.49 0.28
CA GLN A 96 -11.07 -1.10 0.04
C GLN A 96 -9.58 -0.96 -0.24
N ILE A 97 -8.72 -1.66 0.52
CA ILE A 97 -7.26 -1.67 0.31
C ILE A 97 -6.94 -2.19 -1.10
N GLU A 98 -7.58 -3.26 -1.55
CA GLU A 98 -7.34 -3.85 -2.87
C GLU A 98 -7.75 -2.91 -4.01
N ARG A 99 -8.90 -2.25 -3.89
CA ARG A 99 -9.37 -1.26 -4.87
C ARG A 99 -8.41 -0.07 -4.93
N GLU A 100 -7.99 0.42 -3.77
CA GLU A 100 -7.06 1.54 -3.68
C GLU A 100 -5.68 1.17 -4.24
N PHE A 101 -5.18 -0.03 -3.92
CA PHE A 101 -3.93 -0.53 -4.49
C PHE A 101 -4.02 -0.66 -6.02
N ALA A 102 -5.17 -1.06 -6.58
CA ALA A 102 -5.36 -1.11 -8.02
C ALA A 102 -5.22 0.28 -8.68
N ILE A 103 -5.70 1.34 -8.01
CA ILE A 103 -5.53 2.73 -8.46
C ILE A 103 -4.06 3.15 -8.37
N VAL A 104 -3.43 2.97 -7.21
CA VAL A 104 -1.99 3.26 -7.00
C VAL A 104 -1.13 2.55 -8.03
N ARG A 105 -1.43 1.28 -8.34
CA ARG A 105 -0.72 0.50 -9.36
C ARG A 105 -0.83 1.10 -10.75
N ILE A 106 -1.99 1.64 -11.13
CA ILE A 106 -2.15 2.31 -12.42
C ILE A 106 -1.30 3.58 -12.45
N LEU A 107 -1.39 4.40 -11.40
CA LEU A 107 -0.65 5.66 -11.30
C LEU A 107 0.87 5.43 -11.35
N PHE A 108 1.39 4.47 -10.58
CA PHE A 108 2.83 4.13 -10.60
C PHE A 108 3.28 3.53 -11.93
N LYS A 109 2.44 2.73 -12.60
CA LYS A 109 2.75 2.25 -13.96
C LYS A 109 2.81 3.40 -14.98
N SER A 110 1.91 4.38 -14.86
CA SER A 110 1.95 5.59 -15.68
C SER A 110 3.19 6.44 -15.40
N GLU A 111 3.60 6.56 -14.13
CA GLU A 111 4.84 7.24 -13.75
C GLU A 111 6.07 6.53 -14.32
N ARG A 112 6.13 5.21 -14.16
CA ARG A 112 7.22 4.34 -14.64
C ARG A 112 7.46 4.45 -16.15
N GLN A 113 6.42 4.70 -16.93
CA GLN A 113 6.51 4.87 -18.39
C GLN A 113 7.31 6.12 -18.79
N ARG A 114 7.40 7.14 -17.94
CA ARG A 114 8.22 8.35 -18.20
C ARG A 114 9.72 8.05 -18.24
N TYR A 115 10.14 6.93 -17.65
CA TYR A 115 11.53 6.49 -17.54
C TYR A 115 11.87 5.33 -18.48
N ARG A 116 10.99 5.01 -19.44
CA ARG A 116 11.30 4.07 -20.53
C ARG A 116 11.92 4.86 -21.69
N HIS A 117 13.20 5.15 -21.58
CA HIS A 117 14.05 5.59 -22.69
C HIS A 117 15.04 4.49 -23.06
#